data_AF-A0AAI9PMK4-F1
#
_entry.id   AF-A0AAI9PMK4-F1
#
_cell.length_a   1.000
_cell.length_b   1.000
_cell.length_c   1.000
_cell.angle_alpha   90.00
_cell.angle_beta   90.00
_cell.angle_gamma   90.00
#
_symmetry.space_group_name_H-M   'P 1'
#
loop_
_entity.id
_entity.type
_entity.pdbx_description
1 polymer ?
#
loop_
_entity_poly.entity_id
_entity_poly.type
_entity_poly.pdbx_seq_one_letter_code
_entity_poly.pdbx_strand_id
1 'polypeptide(L)'
;MVIQEGFSFGNFIIDVFSIFLFILWFWLLITISGDLFRRHDVSGFAKVLWVIFLIVLPYIGVFAYILTQGRGMAERNQERAREARNELRQVVGFSVADELEKLDRLKASGSISEDEFKRLRAKLVE
;
A
#
# COMPACT_ATOMS: atom_id res chain seq x y z
N MET A 1 -15.85 -40.91 -25.68
CA MET A 1 -16.98 -40.90 -24.73
C MET A 1 -17.11 -39.48 -24.23
N VAL A 2 -17.90 -38.66 -24.95
CA VAL A 2 -18.12 -37.25 -24.58
C VAL A 2 -19.19 -37.28 -23.50
N ILE A 3 -18.81 -36.80 -22.33
CA ILE A 3 -19.56 -36.68 -21.09
C ILE A 3 -21.03 -36.29 -21.39
N GLN A 4 -21.97 -37.22 -21.24
CA GLN A 4 -23.40 -36.92 -21.18
C GLN A 4 -23.79 -36.90 -19.70
N GLU A 5 -23.26 -35.91 -18.97
CA GLU A 5 -23.69 -35.61 -17.61
C GLU A 5 -25.04 -34.91 -17.73
N GLY A 6 -26.11 -35.59 -17.31
CA GLY A 6 -27.41 -34.96 -17.18
C GLY A 6 -27.32 -33.73 -16.26
N PHE A 7 -28.20 -32.74 -16.48
CA PHE A 7 -28.27 -31.56 -15.62
C PHE A 7 -28.58 -31.99 -14.18
N SER A 8 -27.53 -32.06 -13.36
CA SER A 8 -27.57 -32.33 -11.93
C SER A 8 -27.17 -31.07 -11.20
N PHE A 9 -27.78 -30.80 -10.04
CA PHE A 9 -27.42 -29.65 -9.21
C PHE A 9 -25.92 -29.63 -8.86
N GLY A 10 -25.31 -30.80 -8.64
CA GLY A 10 -23.87 -30.90 -8.39
C GLY A 10 -23.02 -30.43 -9.58
N ASN A 11 -23.40 -30.86 -10.79
CA ASN A 11 -22.70 -30.47 -12.02
C ASN A 11 -22.88 -28.98 -12.30
N PHE A 12 -24.08 -28.43 -12.07
CA PHE A 12 -24.32 -26.99 -12.17
C PHE A 12 -23.40 -26.18 -11.25
N ILE A 13 -23.23 -26.59 -9.99
CA ILE A 13 -22.33 -25.90 -9.05
C ILE A 13 -20.87 -26.01 -9.50
N ILE A 14 -20.43 -27.18 -9.95
CA ILE A 14 -19.07 -27.40 -10.47
C ILE A 14 -18.81 -26.53 -11.71
N ASP A 15 -19.78 -26.42 -12.62
CA ASP A 15 -19.67 -25.61 -13.83
C ASP A 15 -19.57 -24.12 -13.50
N VAL A 16 -20.44 -23.62 -12.63
CA VAL A 16 -20.40 -22.22 -12.16
C VAL A 16 -19.07 -21.93 -11.46
N PHE A 17 -18.60 -22.83 -10.61
CA PHE A 17 -17.33 -22.69 -9.91
C PHE A 17 -16.14 -22.73 -10.89
N SER A 18 -16.19 -23.58 -11.91
CA SER A 18 -15.15 -23.67 -12.93
C SER A 18 -15.07 -22.40 -13.78
N ILE A 19 -16.21 -21.83 -14.16
CA ILE A 19 -16.28 -20.54 -14.85
C ILE A 19 -15.74 -19.41 -13.97
N PHE A 20 -16.12 -19.38 -12.68
CA PHE A 20 -15.58 -18.43 -11.73
C PHE A 20 -14.06 -18.53 -11.62
N LEU A 21 -13.51 -19.73 -11.47
CA LEU A 21 -12.07 -19.98 -11.41
C LEU A 21 -11.35 -19.56 -12.69
N PHE A 22 -11.96 -19.77 -13.85
CA PHE A 22 -11.42 -19.35 -15.14
C PHE A 22 -11.34 -17.82 -15.25
N ILE A 23 -12.42 -17.12 -14.89
CA ILE A 23 -12.43 -15.64 -14.85
C ILE A 23 -11.39 -15.13 -13.84
N LEU A 24 -11.34 -15.72 -12.64
CA LEU A 24 -10.37 -15.39 -11.61
C LEU A 24 -8.93 -15.58 -12.13
N TRP A 25 -8.66 -16.67 -12.83
CA TRP A 25 -7.33 -16.94 -13.40
C TRP A 25 -6.90 -15.86 -14.40
N PHE A 26 -7.77 -15.51 -15.36
CA PHE A 26 -7.48 -14.44 -16.31
C PHE A 26 -7.29 -13.09 -15.62
N TRP A 27 -8.13 -12.80 -14.63
CA TRP A 27 -8.04 -11.56 -13.88
C TRP A 27 -6.71 -11.46 -13.11
N LEU A 28 -6.26 -12.55 -12.48
CA LEU A 28 -4.97 -12.64 -11.81
C LEU A 28 -3.81 -12.51 -12.80
N LEU A 29 -3.90 -13.15 -13.98
CA LEU A 29 -2.88 -13.07 -15.02
C LEU A 29 -2.68 -11.62 -15.47
N ILE A 30 -3.77 -10.88 -15.76
CA ILE A 30 -3.70 -9.47 -16.17
C ILE A 30 -3.15 -8.61 -15.04
N THR A 31 -3.63 -8.80 -13.81
CA THR A 31 -3.21 -8.02 -12.64
C THR A 31 -1.72 -8.19 -12.36
N ILE A 32 -1.25 -9.43 -12.33
CA ILE A 32 0.16 -9.77 -12.08
C ILE A 32 1.03 -9.30 -13.24
N SER A 33 0.60 -9.48 -14.49
CA SER A 33 1.33 -8.97 -15.64
C SER A 33 1.49 -7.45 -15.55
N GLY A 34 0.42 -6.71 -15.25
CA GLY A 34 0.47 -5.27 -15.08
C GLY A 34 1.38 -4.81 -13.94
N ASP A 35 1.41 -5.52 -12.81
CA ASP A 35 2.38 -5.29 -11.74
C ASP A 35 3.82 -5.55 -12.19
N LEU A 36 4.08 -6.69 -12.81
CA LEU A 36 5.38 -7.11 -13.31
C LEU A 36 5.95 -6.15 -14.36
N PHE A 37 5.11 -5.63 -15.26
CA PHE A 37 5.55 -4.68 -16.28
C PHE A 37 5.86 -3.29 -15.69
N ARG A 38 5.12 -2.83 -14.67
CA ARG A 38 5.38 -1.57 -13.95
C ARG A 38 6.68 -1.57 -13.16
N ARG A 39 7.20 -2.75 -12.83
CA ARG A 39 8.46 -2.93 -12.11
C ARG A 39 9.66 -2.69 -13.03
N HIS A 40 10.47 -1.70 -12.69
CA HIS A 40 11.70 -1.36 -13.42
C HIS A 40 12.93 -2.14 -12.92
N ASP A 41 12.81 -2.81 -11.78
CA ASP A 41 13.84 -3.63 -11.14
C ASP A 41 13.95 -5.06 -11.74
N VAL A 42 13.00 -5.45 -12.59
CA VAL A 42 12.96 -6.79 -13.22
C VAL A 42 13.35 -6.67 -14.70
N SER A 43 14.32 -7.47 -15.15
CA SER A 43 14.76 -7.48 -16.55
C SER A 43 13.65 -7.96 -17.49
N GLY A 44 13.64 -7.48 -18.74
CA GLY A 44 12.62 -7.85 -19.73
C GLY A 44 12.54 -9.36 -19.98
N PHE A 45 13.68 -10.04 -20.01
CA PHE A 45 13.73 -11.51 -20.14
C PHE A 45 13.08 -12.23 -18.95
N ALA A 46 13.34 -11.77 -17.72
CA ALA A 46 12.70 -12.33 -16.53
C ALA A 46 11.18 -12.12 -16.57
N LYS A 47 10.70 -10.99 -17.10
CA LYS A 47 9.25 -10.74 -17.26
C LYS A 47 8.60 -11.78 -18.19
N VAL A 48 9.25 -12.09 -19.31
CA VAL A 48 8.75 -13.10 -20.28
C VAL A 48 8.67 -14.48 -19.63
N LEU A 49 9.72 -14.90 -18.92
CA LEU A 49 9.74 -16.19 -18.23
C LEU A 49 8.63 -16.30 -17.17
N TRP A 50 8.36 -15.22 -16.45
CA TRP A 50 7.26 -15.15 -15.48
C TRP A 50 5.88 -15.30 -16.12
N VAL A 51 5.65 -14.64 -17.26
CA VAL A 51 4.39 -14.79 -17.99
C VAL A 51 4.19 -16.23 -18.45
N ILE A 52 5.23 -16.87 -18.99
CA ILE A 52 5.17 -18.29 -19.39
C ILE A 52 4.86 -19.17 -18.18
N PHE A 53 5.54 -18.94 -17.05
CA PHE A 53 5.34 -19.71 -15.82
C PHE A 53 3.90 -19.59 -15.29
N LEU A 54 3.30 -18.39 -15.32
CA LEU A 54 1.92 -18.14 -14.91
C LEU A 54 0.88 -18.81 -15.82
N ILE A 55 1.20 -18.99 -17.11
CA ILE A 55 0.33 -19.66 -18.07
C ILE A 55 0.36 -21.17 -17.88
N VAL A 56 1.57 -21.75 -17.76
CA VAL A 56 1.75 -23.21 -17.64
C VAL A 56 1.32 -23.71 -16.26
N LEU A 57 1.56 -22.92 -15.21
CA LEU A 57 1.24 -23.27 -13.84
C LEU A 57 0.44 -22.14 -13.16
N PRO A 58 -0.86 -21.99 -13.46
CA PRO A 58 -1.74 -20.94 -12.94
C PRO A 58 -1.59 -20.60 -11.46
N TYR A 59 -2.05 -21.49 -10.59
CA TYR A 59 -2.14 -21.21 -9.16
C TYR A 59 -0.76 -21.21 -8.50
N ILE A 60 0.12 -22.14 -8.91
CA ILE A 60 1.51 -22.20 -8.41
C ILE A 60 2.28 -20.94 -8.83
N GLY A 61 2.07 -20.47 -10.05
CA GLY A 61 2.64 -19.24 -10.59
C GLY A 61 2.24 -18.02 -9.79
N VAL A 62 0.95 -17.90 -9.45
CA VAL A 62 0.44 -16.81 -8.61
C VAL A 62 1.09 -16.85 -7.22
N PHE A 63 1.15 -18.02 -6.56
CA PHE A 63 1.76 -18.14 -5.23
C PHE A 63 3.26 -17.86 -5.25
N ALA A 64 3.99 -18.40 -6.23
CA ALA A 64 5.40 -18.13 -6.42
C ALA A 64 5.66 -16.65 -6.71
N TYR A 65 4.76 -16.01 -7.48
CA TYR A 65 4.86 -14.59 -7.75
C TYR A 65 4.74 -13.79 -6.45
N ILE A 66 3.70 -14.03 -5.66
CA ILE A 66 3.51 -13.36 -4.37
C ILE A 66 4.69 -13.59 -3.42
N LEU A 67 5.25 -14.81 -3.38
CA LEU A 67 6.38 -15.13 -2.50
C LEU A 67 7.67 -14.41 -2.90
N THR A 68 7.98 -14.37 -4.20
CA THR A 68 9.23 -13.80 -4.70
C THR A 68 9.14 -12.29 -4.89
N GLN A 69 7.98 -11.77 -5.31
CA GLN A 69 7.76 -10.35 -5.59
C GLN A 69 7.04 -9.58 -4.48
N GLY A 70 6.46 -10.24 -3.46
CA GLY A 70 5.66 -9.59 -2.41
C GLY A 70 6.46 -8.75 -1.41
N ARG A 71 7.78 -8.97 -1.28
CA ARG A 71 8.63 -8.30 -0.27
C ARG A 71 8.67 -6.78 -0.42
N GLY A 72 8.52 -6.25 -1.63
CA GLY A 72 8.52 -4.80 -1.87
C GLY A 72 7.28 -4.07 -1.30
N MET A 73 6.19 -4.77 -0.98
CA MET A 73 4.98 -4.12 -0.43
C MET A 73 5.15 -3.73 1.04
N ALA A 74 5.82 -4.57 1.84
CA ALA A 74 6.04 -4.29 3.26
C ALA A 74 7.07 -3.16 3.46
N GLU A 75 8.15 -3.18 2.69
CA GLU A 75 9.23 -2.18 2.77
C GLU A 75 8.74 -0.79 2.34
N ARG A 76 8.04 -0.68 1.20
CA ARG A 76 7.50 0.61 0.72
C ARG A 76 6.41 1.19 1.62
N ASN A 77 5.65 0.36 2.32
CA ASN A 77 4.63 0.85 3.25
C ASN A 77 5.27 1.40 4.53
N GLN A 78 6.37 0.80 4.98
CA GLN A 78 7.17 1.35 6.08
C GLN A 78 7.89 2.65 5.68
N GLU A 79 8.46 2.72 4.48
CA GLU A 79 9.11 3.94 3.97
C GLU A 79 8.10 5.09 3.83
N ARG A 80 6.94 4.87 3.20
CA ARG A 80 5.89 5.90 3.10
C ARG A 80 5.35 6.33 4.46
N ALA A 81 5.19 5.40 5.40
CA ALA A 81 4.78 5.75 6.76
C ALA A 81 5.85 6.56 7.52
N ARG A 82 7.14 6.34 7.23
CA ARG A 82 8.24 7.13 7.78
C ARG A 82 8.30 8.53 7.15
N GLU A 83 8.16 8.63 5.83
CA GLU A 83 8.11 9.92 5.13
C GLU A 83 6.96 10.79 5.60
N ALA A 84 5.73 10.24 5.66
CA ALA A 84 4.56 10.96 6.16
C ALA A 84 4.72 11.45 7.60
N ARG A 85 5.39 10.67 8.47
CA ARG A 85 5.71 11.10 9.85
C ARG A 85 6.74 12.22 9.88
N ASN A 86 7.75 12.18 9.02
CA ASN A 86 8.78 13.22 8.95
C ASN A 86 8.22 14.54 8.43
N GLU A 87 7.36 14.49 7.41
CA GLU A 87 6.68 15.67 6.86
C GLU A 87 5.76 16.32 7.91
N LEU A 88 4.97 15.52 8.63
CA LEU A 88 4.15 16.01 9.74
C LEU A 88 5.02 16.68 10.81
N ARG A 89 6.17 16.08 11.15
CA ARG A 89 7.07 16.61 12.17
C ARG A 89 7.71 17.94 11.76
N GLN A 90 8.03 18.11 10.48
CA GLN A 90 8.52 19.40 9.97
C GLN A 90 7.44 20.48 10.02
N VAL A 91 6.23 20.18 9.55
CA VAL A 91 5.11 21.14 9.56
C VAL A 91 4.74 21.54 10.99
N VAL A 92 4.65 20.58 11.91
CA VAL A 92 4.40 20.87 13.33
C VAL A 92 5.56 21.67 13.94
N GLY A 93 6.81 21.36 13.61
CA GLY A 93 7.98 22.10 14.08
C GLY A 93 7.99 23.57 13.65
N PHE A 94 7.59 23.87 12.40
CA PHE A 94 7.40 25.24 11.92
C PHE A 94 6.23 25.93 12.65
N SER A 95 5.11 25.24 12.84
CA SER A 95 3.95 25.79 13.57
C SER A 95 4.29 26.17 15.01
N VAL A 96 5.07 25.35 15.72
CA VAL A 96 5.51 25.64 17.09
C VAL A 96 6.41 26.87 17.14
N ALA A 97 7.32 27.03 16.17
CA ALA A 97 8.18 28.22 16.08
C ALA A 97 7.36 29.50 15.84
N ASP A 98 6.38 29.46 14.94
CA ASP A 98 5.49 30.59 14.66
C ASP A 98 4.58 30.93 15.86
N GLU A 99 4.12 29.92 16.60
CA GLU A 99 3.33 30.11 17.82
C GLU A 99 4.15 30.71 18.97
N LEU A 100 5.42 30.31 19.10
CA LEU A 100 6.34 30.92 20.06
C LEU A 100 6.63 32.40 19.72
N GLU A 101 6.81 32.75 18.44
CA GLU A 101 6.99 34.14 18.03
C GLU A 101 5.75 35.00 18.36
N LYS A 102 4.55 34.48 18.10
CA LYS A 102 3.29 35.15 18.49
C LYS A 102 3.18 35.32 20.01
N LEU A 103 3.57 34.30 20.77
CA LEU A 103 3.54 34.33 22.23
C LEU A 103 4.50 35.40 22.79
N ASP A 104 5.70 35.53 22.21
CA ASP A 104 6.67 36.58 22.56
C ASP A 104 6.14 37.99 22.26
N ARG A 105 5.44 38.17 21.14
CA ARG A 105 4.79 39.45 20.81
C ARG A 105 3.70 39.83 21.80
N LEU A 106 2.87 38.88 22.24
CA LEU A 106 1.81 39.11 23.23
C LEU A 106 2.37 39.50 24.60
N LYS A 107 3.53 38.92 24.97
CA LYS A 107 4.26 39.30 26.18
C LYS A 107 4.83 40.71 26.04
N ALA A 108 5.46 41.02 24.91
CA ALA A 108 6.06 42.34 24.66
C ALA A 108 5.03 43.48 24.63
N SER A 109 3.79 43.21 24.17
CA SER A 109 2.67 44.16 24.22
C SER A 109 2.04 44.31 25.60
N GLY A 110 2.48 43.53 26.60
CA GLY A 110 1.91 43.52 27.94
C GLY A 110 0.51 42.92 28.01
N SER A 111 0.08 42.18 26.98
CA SER A 111 -1.27 41.60 26.90
C SER A 111 -1.43 40.34 27.75
N ILE A 112 -0.32 39.72 28.17
CA ILE A 112 -0.28 38.54 29.05
C ILE A 112 0.77 38.74 30.14
N SER A 113 0.55 38.14 31.30
CA SER A 113 1.49 38.15 32.43
C SER A 113 2.66 37.16 32.24
N GLU A 114 3.74 37.34 33.00
CA GLU A 114 4.90 36.43 33.01
C GLU A 114 4.52 34.98 33.35
N ASP A 115 3.59 34.80 34.28
CA ASP A 115 3.15 33.47 34.70
C ASP A 115 2.29 32.79 33.63
N GLU A 116 1.45 33.55 32.92
CA GLU A 116 0.69 33.05 31.77
C GLU A 116 1.60 32.70 30.60
N PHE A 117 2.60 33.54 30.30
CA PHE A 117 3.60 33.28 29.28
C PHE A 117 4.37 31.98 29.54
N LYS A 118 4.85 31.77 30.77
CA LYS A 118 5.57 30.54 31.14
C LYS A 118 4.70 29.29 31.00
N ARG A 119 3.43 29.36 31.41
CA ARG A 119 2.47 28.24 31.25
C ARG A 119 2.20 27.90 29.78
N LEU A 120 1.98 28.92 28.95
CA LEU A 120 1.70 28.72 27.52
C LEU A 120 2.92 28.23 26.76
N ARG A 121 4.11 28.76 27.05
CA ARG A 121 5.37 28.32 26.46
C ARG A 121 5.69 26.86 26.80
N ALA A 122 5.46 26.44 28.06
CA ALA A 122 5.66 25.06 28.46
C ALA A 122 4.78 24.10 27.64
N LYS A 123 3.52 24.47 27.38
CA LYS A 123 2.56 23.68 26.61
C LYS A 123 2.91 23.57 25.11
N LEU A 124 3.67 24.51 24.56
CA LEU A 124 4.08 24.52 23.14
C LEU A 124 5.36 23.72 22.87
N VAL A 125 6.17 23.46 23.90
CA VAL A 125 7.49 22.80 23.80
C VAL A 125 7.45 21.35 24.32
N GLU A 126 6.36 20.97 24.99
CA GLU A 126 6.04 19.60 25.44
C GLU A 126 5.59 18.69 24.29
#